data_AF-A0A1A8MWY5-F1
#
_entry.id   AF-A0A1A8MWY5-F1
#
_cell.length_a   1.000
_cell.length_b   1.000
_cell.length_c   1.000
_cell.angle_alpha   90.00
_cell.angle_beta   90.00
_cell.angle_gamma   90.00
#
_symmetry.space_group_name_H-M   'P 1'
#
loop_
_entity.id
_entity.type
_entity.pdbx_description
1 polymer ?
#
loop_
_entity_poly.entity_id
_entity_poly.type
_entity_poly.pdbx_seq_one_letter_code
_entity_poly.pdbx_strand_id
1 'polypeptide(L)'
;MGAQAARGEVLTFLDSHCECFDGWLEPLLARIAEQPSAVVSPKINVIDRNNLWVHKPVPRPQRYSRGNFDWRLKFGWEAVPKEELKRRKNETYPIRTPTFAGGLFAVSKSYFEHIGSYDDQMEFWGGENLEMSFRVWQCGGLLEIIPCSVVGHIFRKKSPHTFPNGSSVITRNLVRLAEVWMDDYKEIFYRLNRVAASIFKMNSFGDVSERRQLREKLRCKNFSWYLNSVYPETYVPDIRPTMYGQLENSGWQCQLDVKKTKKHWEPGQMVTCNNRIEAQYYEYTSKQEIRLSFGIKLCLHADPGKASVCLEWCHPKEKAAPEQAWIFTETNQVMNPSSGKCLAAAGGNVILTSCKSAEVSQKWAFI
;
A
#
# COMPACT_ATOMS: atom_id res chain seq x y z
N MET A 1 1.59 -3.76 -28.71
CA MET A 1 2.36 -4.44 -29.77
C MET A 1 2.30 -5.97 -29.67
N GLY A 2 2.96 -6.62 -28.70
CA GLY A 2 2.98 -8.10 -28.62
C GLY A 2 1.60 -8.76 -28.58
N ALA A 3 0.70 -8.26 -27.73
CA ALA A 3 -0.69 -8.73 -27.64
C ALA A 3 -1.48 -8.60 -28.96
N GLN A 4 -1.23 -7.55 -29.75
CA GLN A 4 -1.90 -7.33 -31.04
C GLN A 4 -1.43 -8.34 -32.10
N ALA A 5 -0.14 -8.70 -32.09
CA ALA A 5 0.43 -9.66 -33.02
C ALA A 5 0.11 -11.13 -32.65
N ALA A 6 -0.14 -11.42 -31.37
CA ALA A 6 -0.42 -12.75 -30.88
C ALA A 6 -1.72 -13.32 -31.49
N ARG A 7 -1.69 -14.60 -31.89
CA ARG A 7 -2.85 -15.32 -32.46
C ARG A 7 -3.45 -16.38 -31.53
N GLY A 8 -2.82 -16.62 -30.37
CA GLY A 8 -3.30 -17.56 -29.38
C GLY A 8 -4.52 -17.05 -28.61
N GLU A 9 -5.30 -17.98 -28.06
CA GLU A 9 -6.49 -17.69 -27.26
C GLU A 9 -6.15 -17.10 -25.88
N VAL A 10 -4.96 -17.44 -25.37
CA VAL A 10 -4.42 -16.96 -24.10
C VAL A 10 -3.11 -16.21 -24.35
N LEU A 11 -2.97 -15.05 -23.72
CA LEU A 11 -1.72 -14.29 -23.67
C LEU A 11 -1.00 -14.66 -22.38
N THR A 12 0.23 -15.15 -22.48
CA THR A 12 1.10 -15.40 -21.32
C THR A 12 2.31 -14.47 -21.39
N PHE A 13 2.41 -13.57 -20.43
CA PHE A 13 3.47 -12.58 -20.29
C PHE A 13 4.56 -13.13 -19.37
N LEU A 14 5.82 -13.00 -19.78
CA LEU A 14 7.00 -13.35 -19.00
C LEU A 14 8.07 -12.28 -19.19
N ASP A 15 8.80 -11.98 -18.12
CA ASP A 15 10.04 -11.20 -18.22
C ASP A 15 11.13 -12.00 -18.96
N SER A 16 12.07 -11.28 -19.59
CA SER A 16 13.19 -11.86 -20.35
C SER A 16 14.25 -12.59 -19.50
N HIS A 17 14.03 -12.71 -18.19
CA HIS A 17 14.97 -13.28 -17.22
C HIS A 17 14.22 -14.18 -16.23
N CYS A 18 13.49 -15.13 -16.81
CA CYS A 18 12.69 -16.14 -16.13
C CYS A 18 13.13 -17.56 -16.50
N GLU A 19 12.93 -18.51 -15.60
CA GLU A 19 13.09 -19.94 -15.84
C GLU A 19 11.81 -20.68 -15.42
N CYS A 20 11.23 -21.46 -16.32
CA CYS A 20 9.97 -22.14 -16.09
C CYS A 20 10.19 -23.53 -15.47
N PHE A 21 9.43 -23.89 -14.45
CA PHE A 21 9.44 -25.26 -13.91
C PHE A 21 8.54 -26.19 -14.72
N ASP A 22 8.74 -27.51 -14.56
CA ASP A 22 7.89 -28.51 -15.18
C ASP A 22 6.42 -28.32 -14.79
N GLY A 23 5.52 -28.40 -15.76
CA GLY A 23 4.07 -28.27 -15.55
C GLY A 23 3.60 -26.86 -15.19
N TRP A 24 4.39 -25.80 -15.47
CA TRP A 24 4.02 -24.45 -15.07
C TRP A 24 2.84 -23.87 -15.87
N LEU A 25 2.61 -24.29 -17.11
CA LEU A 25 1.68 -23.59 -18.02
C LEU A 25 0.25 -24.13 -17.90
N GLU A 26 0.12 -25.45 -17.82
CA GLU A 26 -1.14 -26.18 -17.82
C GLU A 26 -2.10 -25.71 -16.70
N PRO A 27 -1.66 -25.49 -15.44
CA PRO A 27 -2.53 -24.99 -14.39
C PRO A 27 -3.06 -23.57 -14.64
N LEU A 28 -2.27 -22.72 -15.33
CA LEU A 28 -2.70 -21.36 -15.71
C LEU A 28 -3.78 -21.43 -16.78
N LEU A 29 -3.53 -22.20 -17.84
CA LEU A 29 -4.45 -22.35 -18.97
C LEU A 29 -5.76 -23.02 -18.55
N ALA A 30 -5.68 -24.08 -17.73
CA ALA A 30 -6.84 -24.77 -17.19
C ALA A 30 -7.73 -23.82 -16.38
N ARG A 31 -7.13 -22.96 -15.54
CA ARG A 31 -7.89 -22.00 -14.75
C ARG A 31 -8.59 -20.95 -15.61
N ILE A 32 -7.95 -20.47 -16.68
CA ILE A 32 -8.58 -19.53 -17.62
C ILE A 32 -9.71 -20.22 -18.41
N ALA A 33 -9.56 -21.49 -18.77
CA ALA A 33 -10.62 -22.25 -19.43
C ALA A 33 -11.86 -22.41 -18.53
N GLU A 34 -11.66 -22.65 -17.22
CA GLU A 34 -12.75 -22.69 -16.24
C GLU A 34 -13.37 -21.31 -15.95
N GLN A 35 -12.55 -20.27 -15.93
CA GLN A 35 -12.95 -18.90 -15.62
C GLN A 35 -12.28 -17.92 -16.58
N PRO A 36 -12.89 -17.62 -17.74
CA PRO A 36 -12.29 -16.77 -18.77
C PRO A 36 -11.97 -15.33 -18.33
N SER A 37 -12.62 -14.83 -17.27
CA SER A 37 -12.34 -13.52 -16.67
C SER A 37 -11.26 -13.54 -15.57
N ALA A 38 -10.61 -14.69 -15.34
CA ALA A 38 -9.49 -14.80 -14.42
C ALA A 38 -8.20 -14.33 -15.10
N VAL A 39 -7.46 -13.48 -14.39
CA VAL A 39 -6.07 -13.14 -14.67
C VAL A 39 -5.23 -13.90 -13.67
N VAL A 40 -4.39 -14.82 -14.17
CA VAL A 40 -3.72 -15.81 -13.34
C VAL A 40 -2.21 -15.65 -13.40
N SER A 41 -1.55 -15.60 -12.24
CA SER A 41 -0.09 -15.54 -12.12
C SER A 41 0.48 -16.85 -11.62
N PRO A 42 1.67 -17.25 -12.07
CA PRO A 42 2.42 -18.32 -11.41
C PRO A 42 2.82 -17.88 -9.99
N LYS A 43 3.12 -18.86 -9.14
CA LYS A 43 3.98 -18.63 -7.98
C LYS A 43 5.37 -18.23 -8.49
N ILE A 44 5.73 -16.97 -8.28
CA ILE A 44 7.04 -16.44 -8.66
C ILE A 44 8.07 -16.88 -7.63
N ASN A 45 9.13 -17.53 -8.09
CA ASN A 45 10.22 -18.00 -7.28
C ASN A 45 11.47 -17.17 -7.53
N VAL A 46 12.29 -16.97 -6.50
CA VAL A 46 13.50 -16.14 -6.63
C VAL A 46 14.63 -16.97 -7.23
N ILE A 47 15.19 -16.50 -8.35
CA ILE A 47 16.50 -16.92 -8.85
C ILE A 47 17.53 -15.94 -8.28
N ASP A 48 18.53 -16.45 -7.54
CA ASP A 48 19.60 -15.61 -7.02
C ASP A 48 20.42 -15.03 -8.18
N ARG A 49 20.45 -13.70 -8.26
CA ARG A 49 21.10 -12.98 -9.36
C ARG A 49 22.62 -13.16 -9.47
N ASN A 50 23.29 -13.62 -8.41
CA ASN A 50 24.75 -13.71 -8.37
C ASN A 50 25.24 -15.11 -8.74
N ASN A 51 24.51 -16.16 -8.36
CA ASN A 51 24.91 -17.55 -8.61
C ASN A 51 23.86 -18.37 -9.39
N LEU A 52 22.77 -17.74 -9.83
CA LEU A 52 21.65 -18.34 -10.57
C LEU A 52 20.96 -19.50 -9.84
N TRP A 53 21.16 -19.62 -8.54
CA TRP A 53 20.57 -20.68 -7.77
C TRP A 53 19.08 -20.41 -7.49
N VAL A 54 18.26 -21.46 -7.58
CA VAL A 54 16.82 -21.40 -7.37
C VAL A 54 16.38 -22.45 -6.34
N HIS A 55 15.58 -22.01 -5.36
CA HIS A 55 14.97 -22.92 -4.40
C HIS A 55 13.88 -23.76 -5.09
N LYS A 56 14.09 -25.05 -5.30
CA LYS A 56 13.02 -25.90 -5.85
C LYS A 56 11.78 -25.89 -4.93
N PRO A 57 10.55 -25.90 -5.47
CA PRO A 57 9.34 -26.09 -4.66
C PRO A 57 9.46 -27.37 -3.84
N VAL A 58 9.17 -27.29 -2.53
CA VAL A 58 9.13 -28.48 -1.67
C VAL A 58 7.68 -28.86 -1.36
N PRO A 59 7.36 -30.17 -1.24
CA PRO A 59 6.00 -30.69 -1.05
C PRO A 59 5.49 -30.53 0.40
N ARG A 60 5.85 -29.43 1.07
CA ARG A 60 5.41 -29.11 2.44
C ARG A 60 4.54 -27.87 2.42
N PRO A 61 3.64 -27.68 3.41
CA PRO A 61 2.83 -26.47 3.53
C PRO A 61 3.73 -25.23 3.49
N GLN A 62 3.62 -24.45 2.41
CA GLN A 62 4.44 -23.25 2.22
C GLN A 62 3.79 -22.09 2.97
N ARG A 63 4.61 -21.14 3.40
CA ARG A 63 4.10 -19.79 3.70
C ARG A 63 3.76 -19.13 2.38
N TYR A 64 2.48 -19.16 2.01
CA TYR A 64 2.00 -18.50 0.81
C TYR A 64 2.04 -16.98 0.99
N SER A 65 2.43 -16.31 -0.09
CA SER A 65 2.33 -14.85 -0.18
C SER A 65 1.35 -14.48 -1.28
N ARG A 66 0.63 -13.39 -1.09
CA ARG A 66 -0.19 -12.72 -2.10
C ARG A 66 0.31 -11.28 -2.28
N GLY A 67 0.00 -10.69 -3.42
CA GLY A 67 0.35 -9.31 -3.72
C GLY A 67 -0.51 -8.32 -2.95
N ASN A 68 0.11 -7.26 -2.47
CA ASN A 68 -0.56 -6.11 -1.88
C ASN A 68 -0.03 -4.78 -2.44
N PHE A 69 -0.49 -3.68 -1.87
CA PHE A 69 0.04 -2.35 -2.12
C PHE A 69 0.07 -1.54 -0.81
N ASP A 70 1.01 -0.61 -0.70
CA ASP A 70 0.97 0.43 0.32
C ASP A 70 0.25 1.69 -0.20
N TRP A 71 -0.08 2.64 0.68
CA TRP A 71 -0.77 3.87 0.28
C TRP A 71 0.09 4.87 -0.50
N ARG A 72 1.36 4.54 -0.76
CA ARG A 72 2.21 5.23 -1.74
C ARG A 72 2.15 4.56 -3.11
N LEU A 73 1.23 3.60 -3.28
CA LEU A 73 1.01 2.79 -4.47
C LEU A 73 2.27 2.00 -4.89
N LYS A 74 2.97 1.47 -3.89
CA LYS A 74 4.06 0.53 -4.11
C LYS A 74 3.55 -0.89 -3.94
N PHE A 75 3.82 -1.75 -4.92
CA PHE A 75 3.56 -3.19 -4.83
C PHE A 75 4.39 -3.84 -3.71
N GLY A 76 3.80 -4.81 -3.03
CA GLY A 76 4.46 -5.63 -2.02
C GLY A 76 3.90 -7.03 -1.95
N TRP A 77 4.44 -7.81 -1.01
CA TRP A 77 4.01 -9.17 -0.71
C TRP A 77 3.59 -9.25 0.76
N GLU A 78 2.51 -9.97 1.03
CA GLU A 78 2.04 -10.28 2.37
C GLU A 78 1.65 -11.75 2.50
N ALA A 79 1.58 -12.24 3.74
CA ALA A 79 1.08 -13.58 4.01
C ALA A 79 -0.40 -13.70 3.62
N VAL A 80 -0.77 -14.85 3.05
CA VAL A 80 -2.18 -15.15 2.76
C VAL A 80 -2.98 -15.23 4.06
N PRO A 81 -4.15 -14.56 4.17
CA PRO A 81 -4.95 -14.53 5.39
C PRO A 81 -5.57 -15.90 5.68
N LYS A 82 -5.88 -16.15 6.96
CA LYS A 82 -6.42 -17.44 7.43
C LYS A 82 -7.69 -17.86 6.70
N GLU A 83 -8.58 -16.92 6.39
CA GLU A 83 -9.84 -17.22 5.70
C GLU A 83 -9.60 -17.71 4.26
N GLU A 84 -8.63 -17.13 3.54
CA GLU A 84 -8.27 -17.61 2.21
C GLU A 84 -7.56 -18.97 2.27
N LEU A 85 -6.75 -19.23 3.30
CA LEU A 85 -6.17 -20.55 3.53
C LEU A 85 -7.23 -21.62 3.81
N LYS A 86 -8.27 -21.30 4.60
CA LYS A 86 -9.39 -22.22 4.87
C LYS A 86 -10.23 -22.52 3.64
N ARG A 87 -10.39 -21.54 2.74
CA ARG A 87 -11.13 -21.71 1.48
C ARG A 87 -10.45 -22.72 0.55
N ARG A 88 -9.12 -22.79 0.57
CA ARG A 88 -8.31 -23.66 -0.29
C ARG A 88 -8.27 -25.08 0.28
N LYS A 89 -8.77 -26.06 -0.47
CA LYS A 89 -8.76 -27.47 -0.03
C LYS A 89 -7.40 -28.14 -0.22
N ASN A 90 -6.66 -27.74 -1.25
CA ASN A 90 -5.32 -28.25 -1.59
C ASN A 90 -4.57 -27.22 -2.48
N GLU A 91 -3.39 -27.60 -2.99
CA GLU A 91 -2.55 -26.69 -3.81
C GLU A 91 -3.07 -26.40 -5.21
N THR A 92 -4.03 -27.19 -5.73
CA THR A 92 -4.64 -26.92 -7.04
C THR A 92 -5.63 -25.75 -6.97
N TYR A 93 -6.01 -25.33 -5.75
CA TYR A 93 -6.90 -24.18 -5.57
C TYR A 93 -6.11 -22.87 -5.74
N PRO A 94 -6.62 -21.93 -6.56
CA PRO A 94 -6.00 -20.61 -6.72
C PRO A 94 -5.94 -19.87 -5.38
N ILE A 95 -5.01 -18.95 -5.24
CA ILE A 95 -4.96 -17.96 -4.16
C ILE A 95 -5.49 -16.64 -4.72
N ARG A 96 -6.57 -16.12 -4.16
CA ARG A 96 -7.05 -14.77 -4.51
C ARG A 96 -6.06 -13.72 -4.02
N THR A 97 -5.65 -12.83 -4.91
CA THR A 97 -4.64 -11.82 -4.62
C THR A 97 -5.17 -10.41 -4.89
N PRO A 98 -5.11 -9.47 -3.92
CA PRO A 98 -5.52 -8.08 -4.14
C PRO A 98 -4.82 -7.45 -5.33
N THR A 99 -3.51 -7.65 -5.41
CA THR A 99 -2.68 -7.17 -6.53
C THR A 99 -1.78 -8.29 -7.02
N PHE A 100 -1.18 -8.09 -8.20
CA PHE A 100 -0.16 -8.99 -8.74
C PHE A 100 1.12 -8.23 -9.12
N ALA A 101 2.21 -8.97 -9.31
CA ALA A 101 3.51 -8.38 -9.67
C ALA A 101 3.53 -7.80 -11.10
N GLY A 102 2.68 -8.31 -12.00
CA GLY A 102 2.49 -7.79 -13.37
C GLY A 102 3.47 -8.32 -14.43
N GLY A 103 4.68 -8.72 -14.07
CA GLY A 103 5.67 -9.23 -15.05
C GLY A 103 5.40 -10.66 -15.53
N LEU A 104 4.68 -11.46 -14.74
CA LEU A 104 4.37 -12.86 -15.06
C LEU A 104 2.89 -13.15 -14.82
N PHE A 105 2.14 -13.39 -15.89
CA PHE A 105 0.73 -13.79 -15.81
C PHE A 105 0.21 -14.33 -17.13
N ALA A 106 -0.90 -15.05 -17.08
CA ALA A 106 -1.69 -15.46 -18.23
C ALA A 106 -3.11 -14.87 -18.14
N VAL A 107 -3.70 -14.56 -19.29
CA VAL A 107 -5.05 -14.01 -19.41
C VAL A 107 -5.65 -14.40 -20.76
N SER A 108 -6.96 -14.67 -20.81
CA SER A 108 -7.67 -14.81 -22.08
C SER A 108 -7.45 -13.56 -22.94
N LYS A 109 -7.07 -13.73 -24.22
CA LYS A 109 -6.84 -12.60 -25.14
C LYS A 109 -8.09 -11.74 -25.29
N SER A 110 -9.24 -12.38 -25.49
CA SER A 110 -10.52 -11.68 -25.65
C SER A 110 -10.91 -10.94 -24.36
N TYR A 111 -10.65 -11.53 -23.19
CA TYR A 111 -10.87 -10.83 -21.92
C TYR A 111 -9.92 -9.65 -21.75
N PHE A 112 -8.63 -9.81 -22.04
CA PHE A 112 -7.62 -8.74 -21.96
C PHE A 112 -8.01 -7.52 -22.82
N GLU A 113 -8.48 -7.76 -24.05
CA GLU A 113 -9.00 -6.72 -24.93
C GLU A 113 -10.31 -6.12 -24.41
N HIS A 114 -11.25 -6.95 -23.94
CA HIS A 114 -12.54 -6.53 -23.39
C HIS A 114 -12.39 -5.59 -22.18
N ILE A 115 -11.46 -5.90 -21.27
CA ILE A 115 -11.18 -5.05 -20.10
C ILE A 115 -10.30 -3.85 -20.44
N GLY A 116 -10.04 -3.57 -21.72
CA GLY A 116 -9.31 -2.39 -22.18
C GLY A 116 -7.79 -2.47 -22.05
N SER A 117 -7.20 -3.67 -22.17
CA SER A 117 -5.75 -3.91 -22.25
C SER A 117 -4.93 -3.16 -21.19
N TYR A 118 -3.91 -2.36 -21.56
CA TYR A 118 -3.23 -1.42 -20.67
C TYR A 118 -3.64 0.02 -21.02
N ASP A 119 -3.46 0.95 -20.07
CA ASP A 119 -3.52 2.38 -20.35
C ASP A 119 -2.30 2.76 -21.21
N ASP A 120 -2.54 3.05 -22.50
CA ASP A 120 -1.49 3.26 -23.50
C ASP A 120 -0.72 4.58 -23.32
N GLN A 121 -1.21 5.46 -22.46
CA GLN A 121 -0.54 6.70 -22.06
C GLN A 121 0.37 6.51 -20.84
N MET A 122 0.40 5.32 -20.22
CA MET A 122 1.43 5.00 -19.22
C MET A 122 2.77 4.80 -19.90
N GLU A 123 3.79 5.48 -19.38
CA GLU A 123 5.09 5.52 -20.00
C GLU A 123 6.07 4.59 -19.29
N PHE A 124 6.86 3.87 -20.09
CA PHE A 124 7.93 2.95 -19.66
C PHE A 124 7.48 1.85 -18.70
N TRP A 125 7.57 2.09 -17.39
CA TRP A 125 7.40 1.08 -16.35
C TRP A 125 6.85 1.70 -15.07
N GLY A 126 6.03 0.95 -14.35
CA GLY A 126 5.59 1.25 -13.00
C GLY A 126 4.13 1.72 -12.96
N GLY A 127 3.35 1.07 -12.10
CA GLY A 127 1.95 1.38 -11.85
C GLY A 127 0.96 0.55 -12.67
N GLU A 128 1.37 0.01 -13.82
CA GLU A 128 0.52 -0.77 -14.72
C GLU A 128 -0.03 -2.05 -14.05
N ASN A 129 0.78 -2.67 -13.18
CA ASN A 129 0.38 -3.85 -12.44
C ASN A 129 -0.69 -3.52 -11.39
N LEU A 130 -0.61 -2.37 -10.72
CA LEU A 130 -1.63 -1.94 -9.76
C LEU A 130 -2.90 -1.45 -10.47
N GLU A 131 -2.77 -0.69 -11.57
CA GLU A 131 -3.90 -0.27 -12.40
C GLU A 131 -4.70 -1.47 -12.88
N MET A 132 -4.02 -2.46 -13.46
CA MET A 132 -4.68 -3.66 -13.95
C MET A 132 -5.28 -4.48 -12.81
N SER A 133 -4.62 -4.55 -11.64
CA SER A 133 -5.18 -5.23 -10.47
C SER A 133 -6.52 -4.62 -10.04
N PHE A 134 -6.56 -3.30 -9.88
CA PHE A 134 -7.77 -2.58 -9.46
C PHE A 134 -8.87 -2.69 -10.52
N ARG A 135 -8.51 -2.57 -11.79
CA ARG A 135 -9.46 -2.70 -12.90
C ARG A 135 -10.05 -4.10 -13.00
N VAL A 136 -9.23 -5.15 -12.99
CA VAL A 136 -9.69 -6.55 -13.07
C VAL A 136 -10.71 -6.82 -11.97
N TRP A 137 -10.39 -6.50 -10.72
CA TRP A 137 -11.29 -6.74 -9.61
C TRP A 137 -12.56 -5.89 -9.68
N GLN A 138 -12.43 -4.57 -9.87
CA GLN A 138 -13.58 -3.67 -9.88
C GLN A 138 -14.52 -3.95 -11.06
N CYS A 139 -14.01 -4.43 -12.19
CA CYS A 139 -14.80 -4.72 -13.39
C CYS A 139 -15.27 -6.19 -13.47
N GLY A 140 -15.24 -6.94 -12.37
CA GLY A 140 -15.88 -8.26 -12.27
C GLY A 140 -15.01 -9.46 -12.65
N GLY A 141 -13.71 -9.26 -12.86
CA GLY A 141 -12.72 -10.33 -13.01
C GLY A 141 -12.22 -10.89 -11.69
N LEU A 142 -11.30 -11.85 -11.81
CA LEU A 142 -10.56 -12.40 -10.67
C LEU A 142 -9.07 -12.24 -10.92
N LEU A 143 -8.33 -11.92 -9.86
CA LEU A 143 -6.86 -11.93 -9.87
C LEU A 143 -6.38 -13.03 -8.94
N GLU A 144 -5.64 -14.00 -9.48
CA GLU A 144 -5.32 -15.23 -8.78
C GLU A 144 -3.84 -15.62 -8.96
N ILE A 145 -3.24 -16.21 -7.92
CA ILE A 145 -1.94 -16.89 -8.01
C ILE A 145 -2.21 -18.39 -8.03
N ILE A 146 -1.63 -19.11 -8.97
CA ILE A 146 -1.78 -20.56 -9.13
C ILE A 146 -0.55 -21.25 -8.53
N PRO A 147 -0.66 -21.87 -7.34
CA PRO A 147 0.51 -22.41 -6.61
C PRO A 147 1.22 -23.55 -7.34
N CYS A 148 0.48 -24.35 -8.11
CA CYS A 148 1.02 -25.42 -8.95
C CYS A 148 1.86 -24.90 -10.13
N SER A 149 1.62 -23.67 -10.57
CA SER A 149 2.41 -23.03 -11.62
C SER A 149 3.59 -22.31 -10.97
N VAL A 150 4.82 -22.71 -11.29
CA VAL A 150 6.02 -22.09 -10.71
C VAL A 150 6.93 -21.57 -11.81
N VAL A 151 7.33 -20.30 -11.68
CA VAL A 151 8.29 -19.67 -12.59
C VAL A 151 9.33 -18.93 -11.75
N GLY A 152 10.60 -19.22 -11.99
CA GLY A 152 11.73 -18.50 -11.43
C GLY A 152 11.90 -17.13 -12.08
N HIS A 153 12.28 -16.12 -11.31
CA HIS A 153 12.53 -14.75 -11.76
C HIS A 153 13.77 -14.17 -11.07
N ILE A 154 14.62 -13.48 -11.82
CA ILE A 154 15.78 -12.76 -11.28
C ILE A 154 15.35 -11.36 -10.80
N PHE A 155 15.16 -11.21 -9.49
CA PHE A 155 14.82 -9.91 -8.90
C PHE A 155 16.02 -8.96 -8.89
N ARG A 156 15.82 -7.75 -9.43
CA ARG A 156 16.83 -6.68 -9.45
C ARG A 156 16.60 -5.70 -8.31
N LYS A 157 17.69 -5.14 -7.75
CA LYS A 157 17.61 -4.10 -6.70
C LYS A 157 17.20 -2.73 -7.23
N LYS A 158 17.45 -2.45 -8.51
CA LYS A 158 17.12 -1.22 -9.22
C LYS A 158 16.73 -1.56 -10.65
N SER A 159 15.84 -0.76 -11.24
CA SER A 159 15.57 -0.85 -12.67
C SER A 159 16.89 -0.66 -13.45
N PRO A 160 17.18 -1.49 -14.45
CA PRO A 160 18.34 -1.33 -15.33
C PRO A 160 18.15 -0.21 -16.35
N HIS A 161 16.93 0.32 -16.51
CA HIS A 161 16.58 1.30 -17.52
C HIS A 161 16.78 2.72 -17.01
N THR A 162 17.31 3.59 -17.88
CA THR A 162 17.33 5.04 -17.69
C THR A 162 16.00 5.63 -18.13
N PHE A 163 15.37 6.40 -17.25
CA PHE A 163 14.11 7.08 -17.54
C PHE A 163 14.42 8.54 -17.91
N PRO A 164 13.97 9.05 -19.07
CA PRO A 164 14.28 10.42 -19.53
C PRO A 164 13.92 11.51 -18.50
N ASN A 165 12.84 11.31 -17.74
CA ASN A 165 12.36 12.23 -16.70
C ASN A 165 12.53 11.65 -15.27
N GLY A 166 13.41 10.66 -15.09
CA GLY A 166 13.65 9.99 -13.81
C GLY A 166 12.41 9.30 -13.21
N SER A 167 12.31 9.27 -11.88
CA SER A 167 11.20 8.63 -11.15
C SER A 167 9.86 9.35 -11.26
N SER A 168 9.83 10.56 -11.83
CA SER A 168 8.59 11.32 -12.03
C SER A 168 7.63 10.61 -12.99
N VAL A 169 8.16 9.85 -13.96
CA VAL A 169 7.35 9.05 -14.90
C VAL A 169 6.52 8.00 -14.19
N ILE A 170 7.14 7.25 -13.27
CA ILE A 170 6.45 6.25 -12.46
C ILE A 170 5.33 6.95 -11.65
N THR A 171 5.65 8.10 -11.06
CA THR A 171 4.67 8.86 -10.28
C THR A 171 3.52 9.36 -11.15
N ARG A 172 3.79 9.78 -12.39
CA ARG A 172 2.75 10.16 -13.37
C ARG A 172 1.80 9.00 -13.64
N ASN A 173 2.31 7.80 -13.92
CA ASN A 173 1.50 6.59 -14.13
C ASN A 173 0.63 6.27 -12.89
N LEU A 174 1.20 6.41 -11.69
CA LEU A 174 0.46 6.23 -10.43
C LEU A 174 -0.64 7.28 -10.22
N VAL A 175 -0.44 8.52 -10.66
CA VAL A 175 -1.51 9.54 -10.63
C VAL A 175 -2.63 9.16 -11.60
N ARG A 176 -2.30 8.68 -12.81
CA ARG A 176 -3.30 8.23 -13.80
C ARG A 176 -4.17 7.10 -13.23
N LEU A 177 -3.57 6.07 -12.62
CA LEU A 177 -4.35 4.97 -12.04
C LEU A 177 -5.19 5.43 -10.85
N ALA A 178 -4.68 6.34 -10.01
CA ALA A 178 -5.40 6.85 -8.86
C ALA A 178 -6.64 7.65 -9.29
N GLU A 179 -6.49 8.48 -10.33
CA GLU A 179 -7.57 9.30 -10.91
C GLU A 179 -8.69 8.50 -11.56
N VAL A 180 -8.44 7.26 -11.96
CA VAL A 180 -9.42 6.40 -12.61
C VAL A 180 -10.04 5.41 -11.63
N TRP A 181 -9.25 4.83 -10.72
CA TRP A 181 -9.64 3.61 -9.99
C TRP A 181 -9.77 3.75 -8.48
N MET A 182 -9.28 4.83 -7.86
CA MET A 182 -9.21 4.93 -6.40
C MET A 182 -10.29 5.81 -5.77
N ASP A 183 -11.15 6.47 -6.57
CA ASP A 183 -12.19 7.38 -6.06
C ASP A 183 -11.61 8.39 -5.05
N ASP A 184 -12.31 8.68 -3.95
CA ASP A 184 -11.84 9.58 -2.89
C ASP A 184 -10.54 9.11 -2.21
N TYR A 185 -10.20 7.81 -2.27
CA TYR A 185 -9.01 7.28 -1.59
C TYR A 185 -7.69 7.73 -2.21
N LYS A 186 -7.73 8.30 -3.43
CA LYS A 186 -6.56 8.94 -4.06
C LYS A 186 -5.97 10.09 -3.24
N GLU A 187 -6.79 10.74 -2.41
CA GLU A 187 -6.33 11.82 -1.52
C GLU A 187 -5.30 11.33 -0.49
N ILE A 188 -5.41 10.07 -0.06
CA ILE A 188 -4.42 9.44 0.82
C ILE A 188 -3.07 9.33 0.07
N PHE A 189 -3.10 8.90 -1.19
CA PHE A 189 -1.89 8.80 -2.01
C PHE A 189 -1.24 10.17 -2.25
N TYR A 190 -2.04 11.19 -2.59
CA TYR A 190 -1.51 12.55 -2.80
C TYR A 190 -0.93 13.16 -1.52
N ARG A 191 -1.54 12.90 -0.36
CA ARG A 191 -0.98 13.33 0.93
C ARG A 191 0.38 12.68 1.23
N LEU A 192 0.53 11.40 0.92
CA LEU A 192 1.76 10.64 1.19
C LEU A 192 2.86 10.83 0.13
N ASN A 193 2.52 11.35 -1.06
CA ASN A 193 3.45 11.57 -2.15
C ASN A 193 3.31 12.99 -2.73
N ARG A 194 4.16 13.91 -2.26
CA ARG A 194 4.18 15.32 -2.70
C ARG A 194 4.37 15.49 -4.20
N VAL A 195 5.15 14.63 -4.85
CA VAL A 195 5.36 14.68 -6.30
C VAL A 195 4.06 14.34 -7.02
N ALA A 196 3.34 13.32 -6.55
CA ALA A 196 2.03 12.96 -7.08
C ALA A 196 1.01 14.09 -6.89
N ALA A 197 0.96 14.70 -5.71
CA ALA A 197 0.11 15.86 -5.46
C ALA A 197 0.43 17.04 -6.39
N SER A 198 1.71 17.30 -6.65
CA SER A 198 2.13 18.33 -7.61
C SER A 198 1.68 18.02 -9.03
N ILE A 199 1.86 16.77 -9.49
CA ILE A 199 1.43 16.33 -10.82
C ILE A 199 -0.10 16.46 -10.97
N PHE A 200 -0.86 16.06 -9.95
CA PHE A 200 -2.32 16.22 -9.92
C PHE A 200 -2.72 17.70 -10.00
N LYS A 201 -2.16 18.57 -9.14
CA LYS A 201 -2.46 20.01 -9.11
C LYS A 201 -2.12 20.72 -10.42
N MET A 202 -1.03 20.33 -11.06
CA MET A 202 -0.61 20.86 -12.36
C MET A 202 -1.34 20.22 -13.54
N ASN A 203 -2.20 19.22 -13.29
CA ASN A 203 -2.87 18.42 -14.31
C ASN A 203 -1.91 17.81 -15.34
N SER A 204 -0.68 17.46 -14.93
CA SER A 204 0.39 16.99 -15.82
C SER A 204 0.43 15.46 -16.00
N PHE A 205 -0.60 14.75 -15.53
CA PHE A 205 -0.76 13.31 -15.74
C PHE A 205 -1.40 12.94 -17.09
N GLY A 206 -1.87 13.93 -17.85
CA GLY A 206 -2.50 13.76 -19.16
C GLY A 206 -3.96 13.32 -19.08
N ASP A 207 -4.61 13.20 -20.23
CA ASP A 207 -6.03 12.83 -20.28
C ASP A 207 -6.25 11.36 -19.87
N VAL A 208 -7.30 11.14 -19.07
CA VAL A 208 -7.76 9.82 -18.59
C VAL A 208 -9.22 9.55 -18.96
N SER A 209 -9.81 10.38 -19.83
CA SER A 209 -11.22 10.31 -20.21
C SER A 209 -11.60 8.95 -20.78
N GLU A 210 -10.78 8.38 -21.67
CA GLU A 210 -11.02 7.03 -22.22
C GLU A 210 -11.05 5.96 -21.12
N ARG A 211 -10.14 6.03 -20.15
CA ARG A 211 -10.07 5.08 -19.03
C ARG A 211 -11.29 5.20 -18.11
N ARG A 212 -11.80 6.42 -17.89
CA ARG A 212 -13.04 6.67 -17.15
C ARG A 212 -14.27 6.14 -17.91
N GLN A 213 -14.36 6.40 -19.21
CA GLN A 213 -15.44 5.86 -20.06
C GLN A 213 -15.44 4.33 -20.09
N LEU A 214 -14.26 3.70 -20.13
CA LEU A 214 -14.12 2.24 -20.01
C LEU A 214 -14.69 1.75 -18.66
N ARG A 215 -14.32 2.41 -17.55
CA ARG A 215 -14.82 2.08 -16.21
C ARG A 215 -16.35 2.16 -16.12
N GLU A 216 -16.93 3.21 -16.71
CA GLU A 216 -18.39 3.40 -16.79
C GLU A 216 -19.07 2.34 -17.68
N LYS A 217 -18.53 2.10 -18.88
CA LYS A 217 -19.04 1.13 -19.85
C LYS A 217 -19.09 -0.28 -19.27
N LEU A 218 -18.05 -0.69 -18.56
CA LEU A 218 -17.96 -1.99 -17.90
C LEU A 218 -18.73 -2.05 -16.57
N ARG A 219 -19.33 -0.94 -16.13
CA ARG A 219 -20.09 -0.81 -14.87
C ARG A 219 -19.27 -1.28 -13.67
N CYS A 220 -17.99 -0.90 -13.64
CA CYS A 220 -17.09 -1.34 -12.60
C CYS A 220 -17.51 -0.80 -11.23
N LYS A 221 -17.24 -1.59 -10.19
CA LYS A 221 -17.45 -1.22 -8.79
C LYS A 221 -16.49 -0.09 -8.38
N ASN A 222 -16.83 0.54 -7.25
CA ASN A 222 -16.00 1.58 -6.66
C ASN A 222 -14.87 1.01 -5.79
N PHE A 223 -13.93 1.85 -5.39
CA PHE A 223 -12.77 1.45 -4.61
C PHE A 223 -13.14 1.06 -3.18
N SER A 224 -14.21 1.62 -2.62
CA SER A 224 -14.77 1.15 -1.34
C SER A 224 -15.19 -0.31 -1.41
N TRP A 225 -15.85 -0.74 -2.50
CA TRP A 225 -16.19 -2.14 -2.71
C TRP A 225 -14.94 -3.01 -2.84
N TYR A 226 -13.90 -2.54 -3.54
CA TYR A 226 -12.63 -3.25 -3.65
C TYR A 226 -11.98 -3.47 -2.28
N LEU A 227 -11.88 -2.42 -1.46
CA LEU A 227 -11.31 -2.53 -0.11
C LEU A 227 -12.16 -3.46 0.78
N ASN A 228 -13.48 -3.39 0.71
CA ASN A 228 -14.36 -4.20 1.57
C ASN A 228 -14.46 -5.68 1.12
N SER A 229 -14.35 -5.96 -0.17
CA SER A 229 -14.65 -7.28 -0.74
C SER A 229 -13.40 -8.06 -1.16
N VAL A 230 -12.37 -7.36 -1.61
CA VAL A 230 -11.14 -7.96 -2.15
C VAL A 230 -10.00 -7.88 -1.15
N TYR A 231 -9.87 -6.75 -0.45
CA TYR A 231 -8.76 -6.54 0.48
C TYR A 231 -9.18 -6.00 1.86
N PRO A 232 -10.11 -6.67 2.57
CA PRO A 232 -10.66 -6.19 3.84
C PRO A 232 -9.63 -6.16 4.97
N GLU A 233 -8.50 -6.86 4.82
CA GLU A 233 -7.44 -6.89 5.83
C GLU A 233 -6.55 -5.62 5.80
N THR A 234 -6.63 -4.83 4.73
CA THR A 234 -5.79 -3.64 4.59
C THR A 234 -6.16 -2.58 5.62
N TYR A 235 -5.15 -1.94 6.18
CA TYR A 235 -5.36 -0.73 6.96
C TYR A 235 -5.68 0.42 6.01
N VAL A 236 -6.79 1.13 6.23
CA VAL A 236 -7.19 2.29 5.44
C VAL A 236 -7.04 3.56 6.29
N PRO A 237 -6.09 4.47 5.96
CA PRO A 237 -6.00 5.78 6.59
C PRO A 237 -7.27 6.60 6.39
N ASP A 238 -7.48 7.59 7.25
CA ASP A 238 -8.59 8.52 7.09
C ASP A 238 -8.40 9.28 5.77
N ILE A 239 -9.44 9.29 4.91
CA ILE A 239 -9.38 9.98 3.62
C ILE A 239 -9.11 11.47 3.85
N ARG A 240 -9.85 12.08 4.79
CA ARG A 240 -9.77 13.49 5.17
C ARG A 240 -9.51 13.60 6.68
N PRO A 241 -8.25 13.49 7.13
CA PRO A 241 -7.91 13.72 8.54
C PRO A 241 -8.19 15.18 8.91
N THR A 242 -8.54 15.43 10.16
CA THR A 242 -8.85 16.76 10.69
C THR A 242 -7.65 17.70 10.58
N MET A 243 -6.46 17.18 10.90
CA MET A 243 -5.18 17.87 10.72
C MET A 243 -4.15 16.85 10.23
N TYR A 244 -3.15 17.29 9.48
CA TYR A 244 -2.02 16.46 9.07
C TYR A 244 -0.81 17.36 8.84
N GLY A 245 0.38 16.81 9.02
CA GLY A 245 1.60 17.60 8.92
C GLY A 245 2.69 17.10 9.85
N GLN A 246 3.69 17.94 10.10
CA GLN A 246 4.62 17.70 11.20
C GLN A 246 4.00 18.26 12.48
N LEU A 247 4.19 17.57 13.61
CA LEU A 247 3.71 18.05 14.90
C LEU A 247 4.86 18.76 15.62
N GLU A 248 4.86 20.08 15.62
CA GLU A 248 5.91 20.92 16.16
C GLU A 248 5.62 21.32 17.61
N ASN A 249 6.65 21.30 18.46
CA ASN A 249 6.64 21.87 19.80
C ASN A 249 7.18 23.30 19.78
N SER A 250 6.37 24.29 20.16
CA SER A 250 6.77 25.71 20.10
C SER A 250 7.84 26.09 21.12
N GLY A 251 7.90 25.42 22.27
CA GLY A 251 8.86 25.74 23.33
C GLY A 251 10.29 25.29 23.01
N TRP A 252 10.42 24.11 22.42
CA TRP A 252 11.73 23.51 22.08
C TRP A 252 12.11 23.67 20.61
N GLN A 253 11.23 24.26 19.79
CA GLN A 253 11.39 24.39 18.34
C GLN A 253 11.81 23.05 17.72
N CYS A 254 11.07 21.99 17.99
CA CYS A 254 11.37 20.65 17.51
C CYS A 254 10.11 19.94 17.05
N GLN A 255 10.25 18.98 16.16
CA GLN A 255 9.15 18.18 15.67
C GLN A 255 9.09 16.83 16.40
N LEU A 256 7.87 16.34 16.60
CA LEU A 256 7.62 14.97 17.03
C LEU A 256 8.23 14.03 15.98
N ASP A 257 9.08 13.12 16.41
CA ASP A 257 9.71 12.12 15.56
C ASP A 257 9.80 10.80 16.31
N VAL A 258 10.18 9.74 15.61
CA VAL A 258 10.31 8.40 16.19
C VAL A 258 11.78 8.09 16.38
N LYS A 259 12.15 7.59 17.55
CA LYS A 259 13.50 7.07 17.79
C LYS A 259 13.70 5.84 16.91
N LYS A 260 14.33 6.01 15.75
CA LYS A 260 14.64 4.90 14.81
C LYS A 260 15.68 3.97 15.44
N THR A 261 15.22 3.03 16.26
CA THR A 261 16.03 1.95 16.84
C THR A 261 16.13 0.73 15.91
N LYS A 262 15.20 0.62 14.96
CA LYS A 262 15.06 -0.53 14.05
C LYS A 262 14.88 -0.05 12.61
N LYS A 263 15.19 -0.93 11.64
CA LYS A 263 14.95 -0.71 10.21
C LYS A 263 13.46 -0.79 9.83
N HIS A 264 12.62 -1.32 10.71
CA HIS A 264 11.19 -1.54 10.49
C HIS A 264 10.34 -0.84 11.54
N TRP A 265 9.10 -0.54 11.17
CA TRP A 265 8.08 0.06 12.04
C TRP A 265 7.44 -1.03 12.90
N GLU A 266 7.45 -0.84 14.22
CA GLU A 266 6.98 -1.82 15.20
C GLU A 266 6.33 -1.11 16.40
N PRO A 267 5.39 -1.77 17.10
CA PRO A 267 4.86 -1.27 18.37
C PRO A 267 5.94 -1.11 19.43
N GLY A 268 5.72 -0.21 20.40
CA GLY A 268 6.65 0.12 21.47
C GLY A 268 7.77 1.08 21.07
N GLN A 269 7.79 1.61 19.84
CA GLN A 269 8.80 2.59 19.43
C GLN A 269 8.57 3.93 20.15
N MET A 270 9.60 4.40 20.85
CA MET A 270 9.54 5.65 21.59
C MET A 270 9.56 6.86 20.65
N VAL A 271 8.77 7.87 21.00
CA VAL A 271 8.78 9.16 20.32
C VAL A 271 9.79 10.13 20.97
N THR A 272 10.32 11.02 20.15
CA THR A 272 11.32 12.03 20.50
C THR A 272 10.90 13.37 19.95
N CYS A 273 11.51 14.44 20.44
CA CYS A 273 11.38 15.77 19.85
C CYS A 273 12.74 16.15 19.29
N ASN A 274 12.85 16.26 17.96
CA ASN A 274 14.10 16.58 17.29
C ASN A 274 13.91 17.62 16.19
N ASN A 275 15.00 18.27 15.80
CA ASN A 275 14.97 19.38 14.84
C ASN A 275 15.45 18.95 13.45
N ARG A 276 15.03 17.76 13.01
CA ARG A 276 15.52 17.17 11.75
C ARG A 276 14.66 17.61 10.57
N ILE A 277 15.32 17.88 9.45
CA ILE A 277 14.68 18.24 8.17
C ILE A 277 13.68 17.16 7.70
N GLU A 278 13.89 15.89 8.10
CA GLU A 278 13.03 14.75 7.75
C GLU A 278 12.19 14.22 8.94
N ALA A 279 11.66 15.11 9.79
CA ALA A 279 10.73 14.68 10.84
C ALA A 279 9.51 13.94 10.25
N GLN A 280 9.01 12.93 10.99
CA GLN A 280 7.87 12.13 10.56
C GLN A 280 6.60 12.98 10.42
N TYR A 281 5.74 12.59 9.48
CA TYR A 281 4.40 13.15 9.34
C TYR A 281 3.40 12.41 10.21
N TYR A 282 2.44 13.14 10.76
CA TYR A 282 1.32 12.59 11.53
C TYR A 282 -0.01 13.06 10.98
N GLU A 283 -1.04 12.30 11.28
CA GLU A 283 -2.44 12.60 10.98
C GLU A 283 -3.23 12.64 12.29
N TYR A 284 -3.98 13.72 12.50
CA TYR A 284 -4.99 13.78 13.54
C TYR A 284 -6.35 13.42 12.96
N THR A 285 -6.93 12.36 13.49
CA THR A 285 -8.10 11.72 12.89
C THR A 285 -9.41 12.24 13.46
N SER A 286 -10.51 11.96 12.77
CA SER A 286 -11.86 12.23 13.28
C SER A 286 -12.15 11.49 14.60
N LYS A 287 -11.43 10.40 14.87
CA LYS A 287 -11.49 9.61 16.12
C LYS A 287 -10.63 10.19 17.24
N GLN A 288 -10.00 11.34 17.02
CA GLN A 288 -9.08 11.98 17.98
C GLN A 288 -7.81 11.16 18.24
N GLU A 289 -7.31 10.43 17.24
CA GLU A 289 -6.02 9.71 17.32
C GLU A 289 -4.94 10.51 16.59
N ILE A 290 -3.70 10.44 17.08
CA ILE A 290 -2.52 10.94 16.36
C ILE A 290 -1.84 9.72 15.73
N ARG A 291 -1.92 9.58 14.42
CA ARG A 291 -1.41 8.42 13.67
C ARG A 291 -0.15 8.79 12.88
N LEU A 292 0.74 7.82 12.69
CA LEU A 292 1.90 7.99 11.84
C LEU A 292 1.48 7.98 10.35
N SER A 293 1.71 9.09 9.63
CA SER A 293 1.27 9.31 8.24
C SER A 293 2.23 8.68 7.23
N PHE A 294 2.34 7.36 7.27
CA PHE A 294 3.11 6.57 6.28
C PHE A 294 2.31 5.41 5.68
N GLY A 295 0.98 5.43 5.85
CA GLY A 295 0.11 4.29 5.52
C GLY A 295 0.30 3.10 6.46
N ILE A 296 0.82 3.34 7.67
CA ILE A 296 1.14 2.33 8.68
C ILE A 296 0.18 2.49 9.84
N LYS A 297 -0.28 1.37 10.40
CA LYS A 297 -1.26 1.31 11.50
C LYS A 297 -0.63 1.60 12.88
N LEU A 298 0.15 2.66 13.01
CA LEU A 298 0.76 3.06 14.29
C LEU A 298 0.14 4.36 14.80
N CYS A 299 -0.26 4.32 16.07
CA CYS A 299 -0.92 5.40 16.79
C CYS A 299 -0.07 5.83 17.99
N LEU A 300 -0.03 7.12 18.26
CA LEU A 300 0.55 7.68 19.48
C LEU A 300 -0.21 7.15 20.69
N HIS A 301 0.51 6.58 21.64
CA HIS A 301 -0.03 5.86 22.78
C HIS A 301 0.55 6.39 24.07
N ALA A 302 -0.33 6.74 25.01
CA ALA A 302 0.01 7.17 26.35
C ALA A 302 0.26 5.96 27.26
N ASP A 303 1.40 5.92 27.95
CA ASP A 303 1.65 5.00 29.07
C ASP A 303 1.74 5.84 30.37
N PRO A 304 0.60 6.08 31.05
CA PRO A 304 0.57 6.94 32.24
C PRO A 304 1.37 6.37 33.41
N GLY A 305 1.53 5.04 33.47
CA GLY A 305 2.26 4.33 34.52
C GLY A 305 3.77 4.52 34.41
N LYS A 306 4.30 4.65 33.19
CA LYS A 306 5.72 4.97 32.93
C LYS A 306 5.97 6.44 32.63
N ALA A 307 4.92 7.27 32.66
CA ALA A 307 4.95 8.69 32.26
C ALA A 307 5.56 8.91 30.87
N SER A 308 5.32 7.99 29.95
CA SER A 308 5.98 7.94 28.65
C SER A 308 4.98 7.86 27.49
N VAL A 309 5.48 8.11 26.29
CA VAL A 309 4.70 8.04 25.04
C VAL A 309 5.45 7.21 24.02
N CYS A 310 4.74 6.30 23.36
CA CYS A 310 5.27 5.44 22.32
C CYS A 310 4.28 5.34 21.14
N LEU A 311 4.69 4.63 20.09
CA LEU A 311 3.80 4.20 19.02
C LEU A 311 3.34 2.76 19.29
N GLU A 312 2.04 2.52 19.21
CA GLU A 312 1.42 1.20 19.32
C GLU A 312 0.51 0.93 18.12
N TRP A 313 0.13 -0.33 17.92
CA TRP A 313 -0.87 -0.66 16.90
C TRP A 313 -2.17 0.10 17.16
N CYS A 314 -2.69 0.78 16.15
CA CYS A 314 -3.99 1.46 16.26
C CYS A 314 -5.10 0.44 16.55
N HIS A 315 -5.98 0.74 17.49
CA HIS A 315 -7.10 -0.15 17.78
C HIS A 315 -8.15 -0.10 16.64
N PRO A 316 -8.69 -1.23 16.17
CA PRO A 316 -9.63 -1.27 15.05
C PRO A 316 -11.05 -0.79 15.39
N LYS A 317 -11.25 -0.20 16.58
CA LYS A 317 -12.59 0.15 17.08
C LYS A 317 -13.12 1.44 16.42
N GLU A 318 -14.43 1.65 16.49
CA GLU A 318 -15.08 2.89 16.04
C GLU A 318 -14.57 4.12 16.79
N LYS A 319 -14.21 3.94 18.07
CA LYS A 319 -13.61 4.97 18.93
C LYS A 319 -12.15 4.64 19.24
N ALA A 320 -11.33 5.67 19.40
CA ALA A 320 -9.97 5.53 19.90
C ALA A 320 -9.96 4.81 21.25
N ALA A 321 -8.93 3.98 21.48
CA ALA A 321 -8.69 3.46 22.82
C ALA A 321 -8.37 4.62 23.78
N PRO A 322 -8.70 4.51 25.08
CA PRO A 322 -8.45 5.58 26.06
C PRO A 322 -7.01 6.11 26.05
N GLU A 323 -6.03 5.24 25.82
CA GLU A 323 -4.60 5.55 25.78
C GLU A 323 -4.15 6.16 24.43
N GLN A 324 -4.93 6.00 23.37
CA GLN A 324 -4.66 6.53 22.02
C GLN A 324 -5.53 7.74 21.65
N ALA A 325 -6.41 8.17 22.56
CA ALA A 325 -7.20 9.38 22.40
C ALA A 325 -6.38 10.62 22.82
N TRP A 326 -6.42 11.65 21.99
CA TRP A 326 -5.69 12.91 22.19
C TRP A 326 -6.57 14.10 21.84
N ILE A 327 -6.65 15.09 22.72
CA ILE A 327 -7.41 16.33 22.53
C ILE A 327 -6.43 17.49 22.46
N PHE A 328 -6.56 18.30 21.40
CA PHE A 328 -5.93 19.61 21.33
C PHE A 328 -6.77 20.61 22.13
N THR A 329 -6.17 21.20 23.16
CA THR A 329 -6.82 22.25 23.96
C THR A 329 -6.73 23.61 23.25
N GLU A 330 -7.54 24.57 23.69
CA GLU A 330 -7.48 25.97 23.20
C GLU A 330 -6.10 26.63 23.42
N THR A 331 -5.34 26.13 24.38
CA THR A 331 -3.97 26.56 24.71
C THR A 331 -2.88 25.83 23.93
N ASN A 332 -3.25 25.08 22.88
CA ASN A 332 -2.38 24.24 22.06
C ASN A 332 -1.67 23.13 22.84
N GLN A 333 -2.26 22.60 23.91
CA GLN A 333 -1.74 21.41 24.59
C GLN A 333 -2.35 20.16 23.97
N VAL A 334 -1.57 19.07 23.92
CA VAL A 334 -2.05 17.75 23.48
C VAL A 334 -2.28 16.89 24.71
N MET A 335 -3.54 16.80 25.13
CA MET A 335 -3.97 16.11 26.34
C MET A 335 -4.48 14.72 26.03
N ASN A 336 -4.06 13.73 26.81
CA ASN A 336 -4.69 12.41 26.83
C ASN A 336 -5.84 12.39 27.85
N PRO A 337 -7.12 12.23 27.43
CA PRO A 337 -8.27 12.41 28.33
C PRO A 337 -8.36 11.39 29.46
N SER A 338 -7.91 10.15 29.23
CA SER A 338 -8.02 9.07 30.22
C SER A 338 -7.05 9.24 31.38
N SER A 339 -5.86 9.81 31.13
CA SER A 339 -4.86 10.08 32.16
C SER A 339 -4.93 11.50 32.73
N GLY A 340 -5.59 12.44 32.04
CA GLY A 340 -5.58 13.87 32.40
C GLY A 340 -4.20 14.52 32.26
N LYS A 341 -3.26 13.87 31.56
CA LYS A 341 -1.88 14.34 31.36
C LYS A 341 -1.70 14.90 29.96
N CYS A 342 -0.72 15.79 29.82
CA CYS A 342 -0.37 16.45 28.57
C CYS A 342 0.98 15.96 28.04
N LEU A 343 1.10 15.96 26.72
CA LEU A 343 2.32 15.71 25.99
C LEU A 343 3.32 16.84 26.21
N ALA A 344 4.54 16.52 26.66
CA ALA A 344 5.60 17.51 26.87
C ALA A 344 6.92 17.08 26.22
N ALA A 345 7.63 18.06 25.65
CA ALA A 345 9.02 17.88 25.23
C ALA A 345 9.96 18.07 26.44
N ALA A 346 10.82 17.10 26.71
CA ALA A 346 11.78 17.15 27.82
C ALA A 346 13.08 16.42 27.45
N GLY A 347 14.19 17.16 27.37
CA GLY A 347 15.52 16.59 27.14
C GLY A 347 15.61 15.78 25.84
N GLY A 348 14.96 16.24 24.76
CA GLY A 348 14.90 15.55 23.47
C GLY A 348 13.92 14.36 23.40
N ASN A 349 13.30 13.98 24.53
CA ASN A 349 12.26 12.97 24.58
C ASN A 349 10.88 13.62 24.65
N VAL A 350 9.85 12.80 24.43
CA VAL A 350 8.45 13.21 24.61
C VAL A 350 7.83 12.36 25.71
N ILE A 351 7.24 13.03 26.71
CA ILE A 351 6.76 12.42 27.95
C ILE A 351 5.33 12.85 28.27
N LEU A 352 4.71 12.18 29.24
CA LEU A 352 3.43 12.57 29.84
C LEU A 352 3.63 13.25 31.18
N THR A 353 3.10 14.45 31.34
CA THR A 353 3.17 15.22 32.59
C THR A 353 1.86 15.92 32.91
N SER A 354 1.71 16.46 34.12
CA SER A 354 0.52 17.24 34.48
C SER A 354 0.37 18.45 33.55
N CYS A 355 -0.84 18.68 33.08
CA CYS A 355 -1.15 19.79 32.17
C CYS A 355 -0.93 21.15 32.85
N LYS A 356 -0.12 22.00 32.23
CA LYS A 356 0.19 23.37 32.67
C LYS A 356 0.07 24.32 31.48
N SER A 357 -0.99 25.14 31.43
CA SER A 357 -1.30 25.97 30.26
C SER A 357 -0.21 26.99 29.86
N ALA A 358 0.55 27.49 30.83
CA ALA A 358 1.66 28.41 30.61
C ALA A 358 2.95 27.71 30.12
N GLU A 359 3.04 26.39 30.23
CA GLU A 359 4.24 25.63 29.96
C GLU A 359 4.48 25.48 28.44
N VAL A 360 5.50 26.17 27.93
CA VAL A 360 5.81 26.18 26.49
C VAL A 360 6.24 24.80 25.97
N SER A 361 6.83 23.96 26.81
CA SER A 361 7.19 22.59 26.46
C SER A 361 5.98 21.68 26.21
N GLN A 362 4.77 22.11 26.57
CA GLN A 362 3.51 21.40 26.32
C GLN A 362 2.73 21.92 25.12
N LYS A 363 3.23 22.94 24.42
CA LYS A 363 2.52 23.56 23.29
C LYS A 363 2.92 22.89 21.98
N TRP A 364 1.94 22.28 21.30
CA TRP A 364 2.12 21.56 20.05
C TRP A 364 1.16 22.07 18.98
N ALA A 365 1.64 22.16 17.74
CA ALA A 365 0.85 22.54 16.58
C ALA A 365 1.21 21.70 15.36
N PHE A 366 0.23 21.43 14.50
CA PHE A 366 0.49 20.85 13.18
C PHE A 366 0.97 21.96 12.23
N ILE A 367 2.04 21.69 11.48
CA ILE A 367 2.62 22.56 10.45
C ILE A 367 2.64 21.91 9.07
#